data_AF-F4BSQ2-F1
#
_entry.id   AF-F4BSQ2-F1
#
_cell.length_a   1.000
_cell.length_b   1.000
_cell.length_c   1.000
_cell.angle_alpha   90.00
_cell.angle_beta   90.00
_cell.angle_gamma   90.00
#
_symmetry.space_group_name_H-M   'P 1'
#
loop_
_entity.id
_entity.type
_entity.pdbx_description
1 polymer ?
#
loop_
_entity_poly.entity_id
_entity_poly.type
_entity_poly.pdbx_seq_one_letter_code
_entity_poly.pdbx_strand_id
1 'polypeptide(L)'
;MTPQLKNILIGAVTASFIPFISFCYSKYKRWNELRKIKEMLFKEYINPLDELTNELNRTTESEYRTELRLIHKRMDYLLENEIKYMSSDNQFEIIRMIEYTKMYLFQLNEILKEYTFHDTTPVITDEIQDKQPEMKELTTKYKNTINAYKDLKRDYLVKEKDLQ
;
A
#
# COMPACT_ATOMS: atom_id res chain seq x y z
N MET A 1 -26.11 -36.83 -32.08
CA MET A 1 -24.99 -36.86 -31.11
C MET A 1 -24.91 -38.27 -30.54
N THR A 2 -23.79 -38.98 -30.71
CA THR A 2 -23.67 -40.38 -30.25
C THR A 2 -23.53 -40.43 -28.72
N PRO A 3 -24.07 -41.47 -28.06
CA PRO A 3 -23.98 -41.63 -26.60
C PRO A 3 -22.53 -41.63 -26.08
N GLN A 4 -21.58 -42.11 -26.89
CA GLN A 4 -20.14 -42.05 -26.59
C GLN A 4 -19.62 -40.61 -26.49
N LEU A 5 -20.03 -39.72 -27.40
CA LEU A 5 -19.61 -38.31 -27.39
C LEU A 5 -20.14 -37.58 -26.13
N LYS A 6 -21.36 -37.92 -25.69
CA LYS A 6 -21.98 -37.37 -24.48
C LYS A 6 -21.21 -37.77 -23.21
N ASN A 7 -20.79 -39.02 -23.11
CA ASN A 7 -20.02 -39.51 -21.95
C ASN A 7 -18.61 -38.92 -21.89
N ILE A 8 -17.94 -38.73 -23.04
CA ILE A 8 -16.63 -38.06 -23.12
C ILE A 8 -16.75 -36.59 -22.66
N LEU A 9 -17.79 -35.88 -23.10
CA LEU A 9 -18.06 -34.50 -22.66
C LEU A 9 -18.31 -34.40 -21.16
N ILE A 10 -19.11 -35.32 -20.59
CA ILE A 10 -19.37 -35.35 -19.15
C ILE A 10 -18.07 -35.59 -18.38
N GLY A 11 -17.24 -36.55 -18.81
CA GLY A 11 -15.94 -36.83 -18.20
C GLY A 11 -14.96 -35.65 -18.26
N ALA A 12 -14.94 -34.92 -19.38
CA ALA A 12 -14.09 -33.73 -19.53
C ALA A 12 -14.53 -32.58 -18.62
N VAL A 13 -15.84 -32.36 -18.48
CA VAL A 13 -16.41 -31.32 -17.61
C VAL A 13 -16.13 -31.65 -16.13
N THR A 14 -16.36 -32.90 -15.70
CA THR A 14 -16.12 -33.29 -14.31
C THR A 14 -14.63 -33.24 -13.96
N ALA A 15 -13.73 -33.64 -14.87
CA ALA A 15 -12.29 -33.54 -14.67
C ALA A 15 -11.80 -32.08 -14.56
N SER A 16 -12.44 -31.14 -15.25
CA SER A 16 -12.08 -29.71 -15.22
C SER A 16 -12.62 -28.97 -13.99
N PHE A 17 -13.64 -29.52 -13.33
CA PHE A 17 -14.36 -28.86 -12.25
C PHE A 17 -13.50 -28.66 -10.99
N ILE A 18 -12.74 -29.68 -10.57
CA ILE A 18 -11.89 -29.62 -9.37
C ILE A 18 -10.75 -28.60 -9.55
N PRO A 19 -9.96 -28.61 -10.66
CA PRO A 19 -8.98 -27.56 -10.92
C PRO A 19 -9.59 -26.16 -10.97
N PHE A 20 -10.78 -26.02 -11.55
CA PHE A 20 -11.47 -24.73 -11.63
C PHE A 20 -11.85 -24.18 -10.26
N ILE A 21 -12.40 -25.02 -9.36
CA ILE A 21 -12.70 -24.60 -7.99
C ILE A 21 -11.43 -24.20 -7.25
N SER A 22 -10.35 -24.98 -7.37
CA SER A 22 -9.07 -24.66 -6.74
C SER A 22 -8.49 -23.34 -7.25
N PHE A 23 -8.59 -23.09 -8.56
CA PHE A 23 -8.22 -21.82 -9.17
C PHE A 23 -9.03 -20.66 -8.60
N CYS A 24 -10.36 -20.77 -8.55
CA CYS A 24 -11.23 -19.74 -8.00
C CYS A 24 -10.91 -19.47 -6.51
N TYR A 25 -10.72 -20.53 -5.72
CA TYR A 25 -10.37 -20.40 -4.30
C TYR A 25 -9.02 -19.71 -4.10
N SER A 26 -7.98 -20.11 -4.84
CA SER A 26 -6.65 -19.48 -4.75
C SER A 26 -6.69 -17.99 -5.12
N LYS A 27 -7.42 -17.63 -6.19
CA LYS A 27 -7.64 -16.24 -6.58
C LYS A 27 -8.38 -15.46 -5.50
N TYR A 28 -9.43 -16.03 -4.92
CA TYR A 28 -10.19 -15.40 -3.85
C TYR A 28 -9.34 -15.20 -2.58
N LYS A 29 -8.62 -16.23 -2.14
CA LYS A 29 -7.72 -16.18 -0.97
C LYS A 29 -6.69 -15.06 -1.14
N ARG A 30 -6.01 -15.03 -2.30
CA ARG A 30 -5.05 -13.98 -2.66
C ARG A 30 -5.67 -12.58 -2.63
N TRP A 31 -6.84 -12.40 -3.24
CA TRP A 31 -7.52 -11.12 -3.22
C TRP A 31 -7.88 -10.67 -1.79
N ASN A 32 -8.36 -11.58 -0.95
CA ASN A 32 -8.75 -11.28 0.42
C ASN A 32 -7.55 -10.94 1.32
N GLU A 33 -6.42 -11.66 1.18
CA GLU A 33 -5.18 -11.33 1.91
C GLU A 33 -4.68 -9.92 1.55
N LEU A 34 -4.60 -9.60 0.26
CA LEU A 34 -4.17 -8.28 -0.19
C LEU A 34 -5.12 -7.17 0.27
N ARG A 35 -6.42 -7.44 0.26
CA ARG A 35 -7.42 -6.49 0.78
C ARG A 35 -7.20 -6.24 2.28
N LYS A 36 -6.97 -7.27 3.09
CA LYS A 36 -6.72 -7.13 4.53
C LYS A 36 -5.46 -6.31 4.83
N ILE A 37 -4.36 -6.57 4.11
CA ILE A 37 -3.12 -5.80 4.26
C ILE A 37 -3.35 -4.35 3.88
N LYS A 38 -4.05 -4.09 2.77
CA LYS A 38 -4.43 -2.72 2.40
C LYS A 38 -5.26 -2.04 3.49
N GLU A 39 -6.26 -2.73 4.04
CA GLU A 39 -7.11 -2.19 5.10
C GLU A 39 -6.32 -1.88 6.37
N MET A 40 -5.40 -2.78 6.76
CA MET A 40 -4.46 -2.53 7.86
C MET A 40 -3.62 -1.28 7.59
N LEU A 41 -3.02 -1.19 6.39
CA LEU A 41 -2.17 -0.04 6.05
C LEU A 41 -2.93 1.28 6.17
N PHE A 42 -4.16 1.31 5.65
CA PHE A 42 -5.01 2.49 5.70
C PHE A 42 -5.40 2.83 7.13
N LYS A 43 -5.90 1.85 7.89
CA LYS A 43 -6.42 2.07 9.24
C LYS A 43 -5.33 2.47 10.23
N GLU A 44 -4.17 1.82 10.17
CA GLU A 44 -3.13 1.98 11.20
C GLU A 44 -2.12 3.09 10.89
N TYR A 45 -1.92 3.43 9.60
CA TYR A 45 -0.85 4.36 9.21
C TYR A 45 -1.37 5.57 8.43
N ILE A 46 -2.41 5.43 7.60
CA ILE A 46 -2.87 6.54 6.74
C ILE A 46 -3.96 7.36 7.40
N ASN A 47 -4.97 6.71 7.96
CA ASN A 47 -6.11 7.38 8.57
C ASN A 47 -5.72 8.26 9.76
N PRO A 48 -4.81 7.85 10.67
CA PRO A 48 -4.36 8.74 11.75
C PRO A 48 -3.70 10.02 11.19
N LEU A 49 -2.89 9.91 10.13
CA LEU A 49 -2.27 11.07 9.50
C LEU A 49 -3.29 11.94 8.76
N ASP A 50 -4.29 11.34 8.10
CA ASP A 50 -5.37 12.05 7.42
C ASP A 50 -6.26 12.79 8.43
N GLU A 51 -6.59 12.17 9.56
CA GLU A 51 -7.30 12.79 10.69
C GLU A 51 -6.52 13.99 11.23
N LEU A 52 -5.23 13.79 11.55
CA LEU A 52 -4.36 14.90 11.97
C LEU A 52 -4.30 16.00 10.92
N THR A 53 -4.21 15.64 9.63
CA THR A 53 -4.22 16.59 8.51
C THR A 53 -5.52 17.38 8.45
N ASN A 54 -6.65 16.79 8.81
CA ASN A 54 -7.95 17.45 8.83
C ASN A 54 -8.19 18.29 10.10
N GLU A 55 -7.59 17.92 11.23
CA GLU A 55 -7.71 18.59 12.52
C GLU A 55 -6.59 19.62 12.78
N LEU A 56 -5.90 20.04 11.73
CA LEU A 56 -4.70 20.88 11.78
C LEU A 56 -4.84 22.18 12.61
N ASN A 57 -6.05 22.72 12.74
CA ASN A 57 -6.34 23.88 13.60
C ASN A 57 -6.10 23.62 15.10
N ARG A 58 -5.85 22.36 15.49
CA ARG A 58 -5.63 21.89 16.87
C ARG A 58 -4.35 21.07 17.01
N THR A 59 -3.63 20.82 15.92
CA THR A 59 -2.49 19.91 15.87
C THR A 59 -1.22 20.72 15.64
N THR A 60 -0.26 20.59 16.54
CA THR A 60 1.05 21.22 16.35
C THR A 60 1.88 20.46 15.32
N GLU A 61 2.79 21.15 14.63
CA GLU A 61 3.75 20.49 13.73
C GLU A 61 4.60 19.43 14.44
N SER A 62 4.96 19.67 15.71
CA SER A 62 5.67 18.69 16.52
C SER A 62 4.89 17.39 16.72
N GLU A 63 3.57 17.46 16.92
CA GLU A 63 2.72 16.27 17.08
C GLU A 63 2.62 15.51 15.76
N TYR A 64 2.39 16.22 14.65
CA TYR A 64 2.31 15.60 13.32
C TYR A 64 3.62 14.89 12.96
N ARG A 65 4.77 15.53 13.17
CA ARG A 65 6.09 14.95 12.91
C ARG A 65 6.38 13.74 13.81
N THR A 66 5.93 13.77 15.06
CA THR A 66 6.09 12.67 16.00
C THR A 66 5.33 11.44 15.53
N GLU A 67 4.07 11.61 15.13
CA GLU A 67 3.25 10.51 14.62
C GLU A 67 3.80 9.95 13.31
N LEU A 68 4.21 10.82 12.39
CA LEU A 68 4.83 10.42 11.12
C LEU A 68 6.12 9.60 11.34
N ARG A 69 6.96 9.99 12.30
CA ARG A 69 8.18 9.25 12.66
C ARG A 69 7.86 7.89 13.27
N LEU A 70 6.84 7.84 14.13
CA LEU A 70 6.41 6.60 14.78
C LEU A 70 5.84 5.60 13.76
N ILE A 71 5.06 6.08 12.81
CA ILE A 71 4.54 5.29 11.69
C ILE A 71 5.68 4.76 10.80
N HIS A 72 6.65 5.60 10.43
CA HIS A 72 7.84 5.14 9.69
C HIS A 72 8.56 3.98 10.38
N LYS A 73 8.81 4.10 11.69
CA LYS A 73 9.45 3.02 12.47
C LYS A 73 8.63 1.73 12.48
N ARG A 74 7.30 1.82 12.59
CA ARG A 74 6.43 0.64 12.53
C ARG A 74 6.50 -0.04 11.16
N MET A 75 6.57 0.75 10.09
CA MET A 75 6.70 0.25 8.72
C MET A 75 8.05 -0.43 8.47
N ASP A 76 9.14 0.11 9.01
CA ASP A 76 10.46 -0.53 9.00
C ASP A 76 10.42 -1.88 9.73
N TYR A 77 9.82 -1.89 10.93
CA TYR A 77 9.65 -3.11 11.70
C TYR A 77 8.86 -4.18 10.95
N LEU A 78 7.73 -3.81 10.31
CA LEU A 78 6.92 -4.71 9.49
C LEU A 78 7.74 -5.37 8.38
N LEU A 79 8.53 -4.60 7.64
CA LEU A 79 9.36 -5.13 6.55
C LEU A 79 10.43 -6.10 7.06
N GLU A 80 11.16 -5.70 8.09
CA GLU A 80 12.34 -6.42 8.56
C GLU A 80 11.98 -7.67 9.38
N ASN A 81 10.89 -7.62 10.15
CA ASN A 81 10.60 -8.61 11.19
C ASN A 81 9.33 -9.44 10.94
N GLU A 82 8.38 -8.98 10.13
CA GLU A 82 7.12 -9.70 9.90
C GLU A 82 7.02 -10.21 8.46
N ILE A 83 7.10 -9.30 7.49
CA ILE A 83 6.87 -9.61 6.08
C ILE A 83 7.98 -10.49 5.51
N LYS A 84 9.23 -10.30 5.94
CA LYS A 84 10.36 -11.15 5.53
C LYS A 84 10.13 -12.63 5.79
N TYR A 85 9.40 -12.98 6.86
CA TYR A 85 9.13 -14.36 7.26
C TYR A 85 7.74 -14.84 6.82
N MET A 86 6.96 -14.00 6.14
CA MET A 86 5.64 -14.36 5.66
C MET A 86 5.76 -15.32 4.45
N SER A 87 5.36 -16.58 4.63
CA SER A 87 5.30 -17.59 3.56
C SER A 87 4.05 -17.42 2.68
N SER A 88 3.73 -16.19 2.27
CA SER A 88 2.59 -15.90 1.39
C SER A 88 3.03 -15.85 -0.07
N ASP A 89 2.25 -16.46 -0.95
CA ASP A 89 2.40 -16.31 -2.42
C ASP A 89 2.30 -14.84 -2.88
N ASN A 90 1.84 -13.95 -1.99
CA ASN A 90 1.62 -12.52 -2.24
C ASN A 90 2.68 -11.62 -1.59
N GLN A 91 3.79 -12.19 -1.11
CA GLN A 91 4.82 -11.45 -0.36
C GLN A 91 5.36 -10.24 -1.13
N PHE A 92 5.55 -10.35 -2.45
CA PHE A 92 6.04 -9.24 -3.28
C PHE A 92 5.04 -8.09 -3.38
N GLU A 93 3.77 -8.41 -3.61
CA GLU A 93 2.69 -7.43 -3.64
C GLU A 93 2.56 -6.71 -2.30
N ILE A 94 2.73 -7.44 -1.19
CA ILE A 94 2.70 -6.89 0.17
C ILE A 94 3.90 -5.95 0.39
N ILE A 95 5.12 -6.39 0.07
CA ILE A 95 6.33 -5.56 0.17
C ILE A 95 6.14 -4.26 -0.62
N ARG A 96 5.65 -4.34 -1.87
CA ARG A 96 5.43 -3.14 -2.68
C ARG A 96 4.41 -2.17 -2.11
N MET A 97 3.31 -2.68 -1.55
CA MET A 97 2.34 -1.80 -0.88
C MET A 97 3.02 -1.05 0.27
N ILE A 98 3.81 -1.75 1.07
CA ILE A 98 4.51 -1.17 2.23
C ILE A 98 5.58 -0.16 1.79
N GLU A 99 6.38 -0.49 0.77
CA GLU A 99 7.36 0.42 0.17
C GLU A 99 6.71 1.69 -0.39
N TYR A 100 5.59 1.54 -1.10
CA TYR A 100 4.83 2.67 -1.61
C TYR A 100 4.29 3.55 -0.50
N THR A 101 3.78 2.94 0.58
CA THR A 101 3.37 3.67 1.78
C THR A 101 4.55 4.42 2.41
N LYS A 102 5.74 3.80 2.52
CA LYS A 102 6.94 4.49 3.02
C LYS A 102 7.34 5.68 2.15
N MET A 103 7.26 5.54 0.83
CA MET A 103 7.52 6.65 -0.10
C MET A 103 6.52 7.81 0.11
N TYR A 104 5.23 7.50 0.30
CA TYR A 104 4.22 8.49 0.64
C TYR A 104 4.55 9.21 1.96
N LEU A 105 4.92 8.47 3.01
CA LEU A 105 5.30 9.04 4.31
C LEU A 105 6.55 9.90 4.22
N PHE A 106 7.50 9.54 3.35
CA PHE A 106 8.68 10.34 3.06
C PHE A 106 8.28 11.66 2.40
N GLN A 107 7.42 11.63 1.39
CA GLN A 107 6.94 12.84 0.70
C GLN A 107 6.17 13.78 1.63
N LEU A 108 5.32 13.25 2.52
CA LEU A 108 4.69 14.07 3.56
C LEU A 108 5.71 14.78 4.46
N ASN A 109 6.78 14.09 4.84
CA ASN A 109 7.83 14.69 5.65
C ASN A 109 8.59 15.80 4.91
N GLU A 110 8.79 15.66 3.60
CA GLU A 110 9.44 16.68 2.78
C GLU A 110 8.57 17.94 2.66
N ILE A 111 7.26 17.81 2.46
CA ILE A 111 6.32 18.95 2.50
C ILE A 111 6.47 19.72 3.82
N LEU A 112 6.53 18.99 4.95
CA LEU A 112 6.73 19.63 6.25
C LEU A 112 8.08 20.32 6.36
N LYS A 113 9.15 19.81 5.77
CA LYS A 113 10.49 20.43 5.80
C LYS A 113 10.65 21.62 4.86
N GLU A 114 9.78 21.76 3.86
CA GLU A 114 9.89 22.85 2.89
C GLU A 114 9.79 24.20 3.62
N TYR A 115 10.87 24.98 3.53
CA TYR A 115 11.00 26.25 4.21
C TYR A 115 10.22 27.32 3.44
N THR A 116 9.15 27.84 4.03
CA THR A 116 8.47 29.05 3.54
C THR A 116 9.18 30.27 4.11
N PHE A 117 9.83 31.04 3.23
CA PHE A 117 10.47 32.31 3.59
C PHE A 117 9.37 33.30 4.03
N HIS A 118 9.39 33.74 5.29
CA HIS A 118 8.43 34.71 5.80
C HIS A 118 9.05 36.10 5.91
N ASP A 119 8.35 37.11 5.40
CA ASP A 119 8.66 38.52 5.67
C ASP A 119 8.65 38.77 7.19
N THR A 120 9.44 39.74 7.66
CA THR A 120 9.73 40.05 9.08
C THR A 120 8.52 40.43 9.96
N THR A 121 7.30 40.25 9.48
CA THR A 121 6.07 40.38 10.25
C THR A 121 5.79 39.13 11.09
N PRO A 122 5.45 39.26 12.37
CA PRO A 122 5.16 38.12 13.23
C PRO A 122 3.80 37.53 12.83
N VAL A 123 3.81 36.56 11.91
CA VAL A 123 2.63 35.79 11.52
C VAL A 123 2.55 34.60 12.46
N ILE A 124 1.66 34.67 13.45
CA ILE A 124 1.33 33.58 14.38
C ILE A 124 0.26 32.70 13.70
N THR A 125 0.58 32.12 12.56
CA THR A 125 -0.25 31.09 11.93
C THR A 125 0.59 29.83 11.90
N ASP A 126 0.09 28.74 12.47
CA ASP A 126 0.80 27.46 12.48
C ASP A 126 1.18 27.09 11.04
N GLU A 127 2.48 27.10 10.73
CA GLU A 127 3.10 26.92 9.39
C GLU A 127 2.60 25.67 8.64
N ILE A 128 2.02 24.75 9.39
CA ILE A 128 1.46 23.50 8.92
C ILE A 128 0.12 23.71 8.17
N GLN A 129 -0.67 24.75 8.51
CA GLN A 129 -1.98 25.03 7.93
C GLN A 129 -1.92 25.36 6.44
N ASP A 130 -0.90 26.10 6.04
CA ASP A 130 -0.66 26.45 4.63
C ASP A 130 -0.27 25.24 3.78
N LYS A 131 0.25 24.18 4.40
CA LYS A 131 0.68 22.92 3.76
C LYS A 131 -0.45 21.88 3.65
N GLN A 132 -1.57 22.11 4.34
CA GLN A 132 -2.71 21.19 4.38
C GLN A 132 -3.24 20.78 2.99
N PRO A 133 -3.41 21.68 2.01
CA PRO A 133 -3.94 21.31 0.70
C PRO A 133 -3.04 20.33 -0.05
N GLU A 134 -1.72 20.54 0.01
CA GLU A 134 -0.74 19.70 -0.65
C GLU A 134 -0.70 18.30 -0.02
N MET A 135 -0.76 18.23 1.32
CA MET A 135 -0.83 16.96 2.05
C MET A 135 -2.09 16.16 1.71
N LYS A 136 -3.24 16.84 1.52
CA LYS A 136 -4.50 16.22 1.08
C LYS A 136 -4.43 15.71 -0.35
N GLU A 137 -3.83 16.48 -1.25
CA GLU A 137 -3.62 16.07 -2.64
C GLU A 137 -2.74 14.81 -2.70
N LEU A 138 -1.62 14.82 -1.98
CA LEU A 138 -0.70 13.68 -1.88
C LEU A 138 -1.41 12.43 -1.32
N THR A 139 -2.21 12.60 -0.26
CA THR A 139 -3.01 11.52 0.34
C THR A 139 -3.97 10.93 -0.68
N THR A 140 -4.67 11.77 -1.44
CA THR A 140 -5.63 11.35 -2.47
C THR A 140 -4.92 10.57 -3.59
N LYS A 141 -3.78 11.09 -4.06
CA LYS A 141 -2.95 10.42 -5.07
C LYS A 141 -2.51 9.04 -4.61
N TYR A 142 -2.00 8.93 -3.38
CA TYR A 142 -1.61 7.65 -2.79
C TYR A 142 -2.78 6.65 -2.74
N LYS A 143 -3.95 7.07 -2.22
CA LYS A 143 -5.14 6.21 -2.10
C LYS A 143 -5.59 5.66 -3.45
N ASN A 144 -5.48 6.46 -4.51
CA ASN A 144 -5.86 6.08 -5.87
C ASN A 144 -4.83 5.15 -6.55
N THR A 145 -3.54 5.32 -6.26
CA THR A 145 -2.46 4.64 -7.00
C THR A 145 -1.95 3.36 -6.33
N ILE A 146 -2.16 3.16 -5.03
CA ILE A 146 -1.63 1.99 -4.31
C ILE A 146 -1.99 0.63 -4.94
N ASN A 147 -3.21 0.52 -5.49
CA ASN A 147 -3.64 -0.71 -6.15
C ASN A 147 -2.83 -0.98 -7.43
N ALA A 148 -2.60 0.06 -8.24
CA ALA A 148 -1.81 -0.06 -9.46
C ALA A 148 -0.34 -0.37 -9.16
N TYR A 149 0.22 0.24 -8.11
CA TYR A 149 1.61 0.01 -7.71
C TYR A 149 1.86 -1.43 -7.22
N LYS A 150 0.90 -1.98 -6.47
CA LYS A 150 0.93 -3.39 -6.04
C LYS A 150 0.97 -4.36 -7.23
N ASP A 151 0.20 -4.07 -8.27
CA ASP A 151 0.02 -4.95 -9.44
C ASP A 151 1.13 -4.82 -10.50
N LEU A 152 2.08 -3.88 -10.33
CA LEU A 152 3.29 -3.84 -11.17
C LEU A 152 3.89 -5.24 -11.20
N LYS A 153 4.01 -5.90 -12.36
CA LYS A 153 4.60 -7.24 -12.38
C LYS A 153 6.08 -7.16 -11.98
N ARG A 154 6.63 -8.22 -11.39
CA ARG A 154 8.09 -8.38 -11.29
C ARG A 154 8.65 -8.22 -12.71
N ASP A 155 9.51 -7.25 -12.94
CA ASP A 155 10.35 -7.28 -14.13
C ASP A 155 11.17 -8.56 -14.04
N TYR A 156 10.97 -9.47 -14.98
CA TYR A 156 11.86 -10.62 -15.20
C TYR A 156 13.17 -10.14 -15.85
N LEU A 157 13.75 -9.05 -15.33
CA LEU A 157 14.97 -8.39 -15.82
C LEU A 157 16.15 -8.58 -14.88
N VAL A 158 16.27 -9.77 -14.30
CA VAL A 158 17.60 -10.32 -14.03
C VAL A 158 17.58 -11.72 -14.60
N LYS A 159 18.16 -11.86 -15.80
CA LYS A 159 18.52 -13.19 -16.28
C LYS A 159 19.71 -13.63 -15.43
N GLU A 160 19.73 -14.88 -14.98
CA GLU A 160 20.86 -15.50 -14.24
C GLU A 160 22.24 -15.30 -14.91
N LYS A 161 22.27 -14.87 -16.18
CA LYS A 161 23.49 -14.54 -16.91
C LYS A 161 24.15 -13.21 -16.50
N ASP A 162 23.46 -12.38 -15.73
CA ASP A 162 23.97 -11.07 -15.28
C ASP A 162 24.51 -11.13 -13.83
N LEU A 163 24.60 -12.33 -13.24
CA LEU A 163 25.12 -12.59 -11.88
C LEU A 163 26.38 -13.49 -11.86
N GLN A 164 27.10 -13.58 -12.99
CA GLN A 164 28.43 -14.23 -13.07
C GLN A 164 29.52 -13.21 -13.35
#